data_AF-A0A840F3L5-F1
#
_entry.id   AF-A0A840F3L5-F1
#
_cell.length_a   1.000
_cell.length_b   1.000
_cell.length_c   1.000
_cell.angle_alpha   90.00
_cell.angle_beta   90.00
_cell.angle_gamma   90.00
#
_symmetry.space_group_name_H-M   'P 1'
#
loop_
_entity.id
_entity.type
_entity.pdbx_description
1 polymer ?
#
loop_
_entity_poly.entity_id
_entity_poly.type
_entity_poly.pdbx_seq_one_letter_code
_entity_poly.pdbx_strand_id
1 'polypeptide(L)'
;MTRALESTRTGNVIRVEFEDGRVAELPCHAALIGNPIARQISGWAVYRRQEPWRLLDAGEHAAELREMLAAMPEADRFLSIGPGWYALTAQCWRQLKKIDPECVVGEVKSKFGELRISACDQDGQPVARFGGPIGWARKQSLRTCEWCAGRIPAVHRGDGQRRLCRPCRDFAEAWALAREGRIRISAPTMRELNPRMQKLLSEGWSMVRMDKPIAEGPGRAVSAWFERQSREGR
;
A
#
# COMPACT_ATOMS: atom_id res chain seq x y z
N MET A 1 -5.98 -2.03 22.06
CA MET A 1 -5.89 -1.39 20.70
C MET A 1 -6.88 -2.08 19.77
N THR A 2 -7.80 -1.36 19.11
CA THR A 2 -8.81 -2.00 18.24
C THR A 2 -8.17 -2.55 16.96
N ARG A 3 -8.26 -3.86 16.75
CA ARG A 3 -7.78 -4.48 15.50
C ARG A 3 -8.75 -4.17 14.37
N ALA A 4 -8.21 -3.90 13.18
CA ALA A 4 -9.02 -3.89 11.97
C ALA A 4 -9.33 -5.34 11.55
N LEU A 5 -10.56 -5.60 11.15
CA LEU A 5 -11.07 -6.94 10.82
C LEU A 5 -11.11 -7.18 9.32
N GLU A 6 -11.70 -6.24 8.59
CA GLU A 6 -11.96 -6.39 7.17
C GLU A 6 -11.72 -5.07 6.44
N SER A 7 -11.34 -5.18 5.17
CA SER A 7 -11.27 -4.04 4.27
C SER A 7 -11.92 -4.43 2.96
N THR A 8 -12.92 -3.67 2.53
CA THR A 8 -13.63 -3.82 1.26
C THR A 8 -13.37 -2.63 0.34
N ARG A 9 -13.49 -2.86 -0.96
CA ARG A 9 -13.29 -1.85 -1.99
C ARG A 9 -14.61 -1.54 -2.68
N THR A 10 -14.91 -0.25 -2.82
CA THR A 10 -16.01 0.26 -3.65
C THR A 10 -15.52 1.42 -4.50
N GLY A 11 -15.22 1.16 -5.77
CA GLY A 11 -14.67 2.18 -6.68
C GLY A 11 -13.31 2.72 -6.22
N ASN A 12 -13.22 4.02 -5.97
CA ASN A 12 -12.04 4.71 -5.45
C ASN A 12 -12.03 4.82 -3.91
N VAL A 13 -12.89 4.10 -3.20
CA VAL A 13 -12.99 4.13 -1.73
C VAL A 13 -12.63 2.76 -1.17
N ILE A 14 -11.81 2.76 -0.11
CA ILE A 14 -11.55 1.59 0.73
C ILE A 14 -12.34 1.77 2.02
N ARG A 15 -13.23 0.83 2.31
CA ARG A 15 -13.99 0.77 3.55
C ARG A 15 -13.34 -0.23 4.48
N VAL A 16 -13.04 0.17 5.71
CA VAL A 16 -12.37 -0.67 6.71
C VAL A 16 -13.26 -0.82 7.93
N GLU A 17 -13.45 -2.05 8.38
CA GLU A 17 -14.20 -2.39 9.59
C GLU A 17 -13.24 -2.79 10.71
N PHE A 18 -13.54 -2.36 11.93
CA PHE A 18 -12.73 -2.60 13.13
C PHE A 18 -13.50 -3.43 14.16
N GLU A 19 -12.78 -4.12 15.05
CA GLU A 19 -13.35 -4.97 16.12
C GLU A 19 -14.35 -4.25 17.03
N ASP A 20 -14.22 -2.95 17.21
CA ASP A 20 -15.15 -2.14 18.01
C ASP A 20 -16.37 -1.64 17.21
N GLY A 21 -16.60 -2.20 16.02
CA GLY A 21 -17.70 -1.86 15.13
C GLY A 21 -17.51 -0.54 14.36
N ARG A 22 -16.37 0.15 14.51
CA ARG A 22 -16.08 1.34 13.71
C ARG A 22 -15.91 0.97 12.24
N VAL A 23 -16.31 1.91 11.38
CA VAL A 23 -16.09 1.85 9.93
C VAL A 23 -15.35 3.11 9.49
N ALA A 24 -14.28 2.96 8.74
CA ALA A 24 -13.58 4.07 8.09
C ALA A 24 -13.71 3.95 6.57
N GLU A 25 -14.20 5.01 5.92
CA GLU A 25 -14.18 5.13 4.46
C GLU A 25 -13.05 6.04 4.04
N LEU A 26 -12.19 5.52 3.18
CA LEU A 26 -10.92 6.16 2.87
C LEU A 26 -10.78 6.29 1.35
N PRO A 27 -10.87 7.51 0.80
CA PRO A 27 -10.67 7.72 -0.61
C PRO A 27 -9.22 7.34 -0.95
N CYS A 28 -9.09 6.40 -1.88
CA CYS A 28 -7.83 5.79 -2.23
C CYS A 28 -7.76 5.63 -3.74
N HIS A 29 -6.90 6.42 -4.39
CA HIS A 29 -6.61 6.25 -5.82
C HIS A 29 -6.06 4.85 -6.15
N ALA A 30 -5.48 4.17 -5.15
CA ALA A 30 -5.02 2.79 -5.28
C ALA A 30 -6.13 1.76 -5.27
N ALA A 31 -7.31 2.10 -4.76
CA ALA A 31 -8.46 1.21 -4.76
C ALA A 31 -8.75 0.71 -6.18
N LEU A 32 -8.51 1.52 -7.23
CA LEU A 32 -8.71 1.10 -8.62
C LEU A 32 -7.88 -0.14 -9.01
N ILE A 33 -6.73 -0.37 -8.38
CA ILE A 33 -5.77 -1.45 -8.71
C ILE A 33 -5.71 -2.53 -7.61
N GLY A 34 -6.24 -2.26 -6.42
CA GLY A 34 -6.34 -3.27 -5.35
C GLY A 34 -6.56 -2.68 -3.97
N ASN A 35 -6.60 -3.53 -2.94
CA ASN A 35 -6.80 -3.12 -1.56
C ASN A 35 -5.49 -3.12 -0.73
N PRO A 36 -4.73 -2.01 -0.68
CA PRO A 36 -3.49 -1.94 0.10
C PRO A 36 -3.67 -2.09 1.62
N ILE A 37 -4.89 -1.87 2.15
CA ILE A 37 -5.17 -2.00 3.59
C ILE A 37 -5.40 -3.45 4.00
N ALA A 38 -6.06 -4.28 3.18
CA ALA A 38 -6.29 -5.69 3.50
C ALA A 38 -4.98 -6.42 3.89
N ARG A 39 -3.87 -6.01 3.27
CA ARG A 39 -2.51 -6.48 3.59
C ARG A 39 -1.99 -6.05 4.97
N GLN A 40 -2.34 -4.84 5.40
CA GLN A 40 -1.93 -4.34 6.71
C GLN A 40 -2.71 -4.98 7.85
N ILE A 41 -3.98 -5.34 7.59
CA ILE A 41 -4.89 -5.99 8.53
C ILE A 41 -4.43 -7.42 8.86
N SER A 42 -4.07 -8.19 7.83
CA SER A 42 -3.82 -9.63 7.99
C SER A 42 -2.49 -9.96 8.69
N GLY A 43 -1.60 -8.97 8.88
CA GLY A 43 -0.33 -9.11 9.61
C GLY A 43 0.71 -10.01 8.93
N TRP A 44 1.92 -9.49 8.67
CA TRP A 44 3.01 -10.17 7.94
C TRP A 44 3.38 -11.58 8.46
N ALA A 45 3.12 -11.89 9.74
CA ALA A 45 3.51 -13.16 10.37
C ALA A 45 2.61 -14.37 9.99
N VAL A 46 1.37 -14.14 9.53
CA VAL A 46 0.45 -15.22 9.11
C VAL A 46 0.66 -15.61 7.64
N TYR A 47 1.44 -14.82 6.89
CA TYR A 47 1.54 -14.86 5.42
C TYR A 47 2.36 -16.00 4.81
N ARG A 48 3.20 -16.72 5.57
CA ARG A 48 3.95 -17.85 4.99
C ARG A 48 3.06 -19.05 4.61
N ARG A 49 1.78 -19.08 5.01
CA ARG A 49 0.91 -20.26 4.87
C ARG A 49 -0.49 -20.02 4.29
N GLN A 50 -0.88 -18.78 4.01
CA GLN A 50 -2.16 -18.52 3.35
C GLN A 50 -1.94 -18.41 1.84
N GLU A 51 -2.91 -18.86 1.05
CA GLU A 51 -2.95 -18.64 -0.41
C GLU A 51 -2.45 -17.23 -0.71
N PRO A 52 -1.56 -17.05 -1.71
CA PRO A 52 -0.96 -15.76 -2.00
C PRO A 52 -2.05 -14.75 -2.35
N TRP A 53 -2.51 -14.03 -1.33
CA TRP A 53 -3.55 -13.03 -1.43
C TRP A 53 -3.19 -12.03 -2.53
N ARG A 54 -4.12 -11.61 -3.38
CA ARG A 54 -5.21 -12.33 -4.06
C ARG A 54 -5.10 -11.75 -5.46
N LEU A 55 -4.76 -12.57 -6.45
CA LEU A 55 -4.76 -12.16 -7.85
C LEU A 55 -6.10 -11.56 -8.31
N LEU A 56 -7.17 -11.74 -7.53
CA LEU A 56 -8.46 -11.06 -7.69
C LEU A 56 -8.34 -9.53 -7.77
N ASP A 57 -7.40 -8.93 -7.05
CA ASP A 57 -7.16 -7.48 -7.13
C ASP A 57 -6.25 -7.09 -8.30
N ALA A 58 -5.48 -8.03 -8.84
CA ALA A 58 -4.53 -7.75 -9.92
C ALA A 58 -5.19 -7.41 -11.27
N GLY A 59 -6.52 -7.51 -11.36
CA GLY A 59 -7.29 -7.16 -12.54
C GLY A 59 -6.80 -7.92 -13.78
N GLU A 60 -6.49 -7.18 -14.84
CA GLU A 60 -5.97 -7.74 -16.09
C GLU A 60 -4.62 -8.45 -15.94
N HIS A 61 -3.84 -8.16 -14.90
CA HIS A 61 -2.52 -8.77 -14.66
C HIS A 61 -2.59 -10.09 -13.88
N ALA A 62 -3.80 -10.52 -13.50
CA ALA A 62 -4.00 -11.70 -12.67
C ALA A 62 -3.56 -13.00 -13.35
N ALA A 63 -3.62 -13.10 -14.68
CA ALA A 63 -3.17 -14.30 -15.37
C ALA A 63 -1.64 -14.41 -15.30
N GLU A 64 -0.92 -13.36 -15.69
CA GLU A 64 0.54 -13.38 -15.76
C GLU A 64 1.19 -13.47 -14.38
N LEU A 65 0.62 -12.83 -13.36
CA LEU A 65 1.13 -12.94 -12.00
C LEU A 65 0.90 -14.34 -11.41
N ARG A 66 -0.15 -15.08 -11.82
CA ARG A 66 -0.34 -16.50 -11.46
C ARG A 66 0.75 -17.36 -12.08
N GLU A 67 1.01 -17.17 -13.37
CA GLU A 67 2.07 -17.90 -14.07
C GLU A 67 3.43 -17.65 -13.43
N MET A 68 3.74 -16.40 -13.10
CA MET A 68 5.00 -16.05 -12.44
C MET A 68 5.12 -16.72 -11.07
N LEU A 69 4.06 -16.70 -10.25
CA LEU A 69 4.04 -17.39 -8.96
C LEU A 69 4.22 -18.91 -9.11
N ALA A 70 3.66 -19.52 -10.15
CA ALA A 70 3.87 -20.94 -10.44
C ALA A 70 5.33 -21.25 -10.77
N ALA A 71 6.06 -20.30 -11.36
CA ALA A 71 7.50 -20.37 -11.63
C ALA A 71 8.40 -20.01 -10.43
N MET A 72 7.81 -19.78 -9.25
CA MET A 72 8.56 -19.56 -8.00
C MET A 72 8.64 -20.85 -7.17
N PRO A 73 9.75 -21.06 -6.42
CA PRO A 73 9.82 -22.08 -5.39
C PRO A 73 8.65 -21.99 -4.41
N GLU A 74 8.15 -23.13 -3.94
CA GLU A 74 6.96 -23.18 -3.08
C GLU A 74 7.12 -22.32 -1.81
N ALA A 75 8.31 -22.34 -1.19
CA ALA A 75 8.62 -21.57 0.00
C ALA A 75 8.59 -20.04 -0.22
N ASP A 76 8.79 -19.61 -1.47
CA ASP A 76 8.91 -18.20 -1.86
C ASP A 76 7.73 -17.70 -2.70
N ARG A 77 6.69 -18.53 -2.90
CA ARG A 77 5.53 -18.26 -3.78
C ARG A 77 4.60 -17.17 -3.22
N PHE A 78 5.08 -15.96 -3.09
CA PHE A 78 4.34 -14.78 -2.70
C PHE A 78 4.92 -13.49 -3.29
N LEU A 79 4.07 -12.49 -3.50
CA LEU A 79 4.47 -11.17 -4.00
C LEU A 79 4.51 -10.16 -2.84
N SER A 80 5.71 -9.72 -2.48
CA SER A 80 5.97 -8.75 -1.41
C SER A 80 6.00 -7.31 -1.93
N ILE A 81 5.02 -6.94 -2.75
CA ILE A 81 4.93 -5.63 -3.45
C ILE A 81 3.50 -5.10 -3.42
N GLY A 82 3.30 -3.78 -3.37
CA GLY A 82 1.98 -3.18 -3.52
C GLY A 82 1.34 -3.34 -4.91
N PRO A 83 0.00 -3.17 -5.01
CA PRO A 83 -0.75 -3.42 -6.24
C PRO A 83 -0.39 -2.49 -7.40
N GLY A 84 0.08 -1.27 -7.09
CA GLY A 84 0.51 -0.31 -8.10
C GLY A 84 1.74 -0.75 -8.91
N TRP A 85 2.41 -1.84 -8.52
CA TRP A 85 3.54 -2.42 -9.25
C TRP A 85 3.21 -3.72 -9.99
N TYR A 86 1.97 -4.22 -9.91
CA TYR A 86 1.55 -5.45 -10.60
C TYR A 86 1.80 -5.41 -12.11
N ALA A 87 1.48 -4.29 -12.77
CA ALA A 87 1.75 -4.10 -14.19
C ALA A 87 3.25 -4.22 -14.54
N LEU A 88 4.12 -3.62 -13.72
CA LEU A 88 5.56 -3.64 -13.92
C LEU A 88 6.12 -5.05 -13.77
N THR A 89 5.63 -5.78 -12.76
CA THR A 89 6.00 -7.16 -12.49
C THR A 89 5.53 -8.10 -13.60
N ALA A 90 4.26 -8.00 -14.02
CA ALA A 90 3.73 -8.78 -15.13
C ALA A 90 4.48 -8.51 -16.44
N GLN A 91 4.80 -7.25 -16.74
CA GLN A 91 5.60 -6.91 -17.91
C GLN A 91 7.02 -7.49 -17.82
N CYS A 92 7.66 -7.42 -16.65
CA CYS A 92 8.97 -8.06 -16.42
C CYS A 92 8.89 -9.56 -16.70
N TRP A 93 7.88 -10.24 -16.14
CA TRP A 93 7.65 -11.66 -16.33
C TRP A 93 7.51 -12.05 -17.81
N ARG A 94 6.69 -11.33 -18.58
CA ARG A 94 6.55 -11.58 -20.03
C ARG A 94 7.87 -11.49 -20.78
N GLN A 95 8.76 -10.58 -20.38
CA GLN A 95 10.07 -10.44 -21.01
C GLN A 95 11.03 -11.56 -20.57
N LEU A 96 10.99 -11.96 -19.30
CA LEU A 96 11.77 -13.12 -18.83
C LEU A 96 11.38 -14.39 -19.57
N LYS A 97 10.07 -14.69 -19.67
CA LYS A 97 9.57 -15.85 -20.45
C LYS A 97 9.97 -15.85 -21.92
N LYS A 98 10.07 -14.68 -22.55
CA LYS A 98 10.54 -14.57 -23.95
C LYS A 98 12.01 -14.92 -24.10
N ILE A 99 12.81 -14.61 -23.08
CA ILE A 99 14.23 -14.93 -23.06
C ILE A 99 14.43 -16.41 -22.73
N ASP A 100 13.66 -16.92 -21.78
CA ASP A 100 13.77 -18.28 -21.28
C ASP A 100 12.42 -18.73 -20.68
N PRO A 101 11.68 -19.62 -21.37
CA PRO A 101 10.40 -20.12 -20.88
C PRO A 101 10.49 -20.91 -19.57
N GLU A 102 11.67 -21.45 -19.23
CA GLU A 102 11.92 -22.27 -18.04
C GLU A 102 12.61 -21.47 -16.92
N CYS A 103 12.68 -20.14 -17.03
CA CYS A 103 13.25 -19.32 -15.97
C CYS A 103 12.48 -19.46 -14.65
N VAL A 104 13.24 -19.56 -13.56
CA VAL A 104 12.73 -19.62 -12.20
C VAL A 104 12.81 -18.22 -11.60
N VAL A 105 11.70 -17.74 -11.04
CA VAL A 105 11.68 -16.48 -10.31
C VAL A 105 11.96 -16.78 -8.84
N GLY A 106 13.00 -16.15 -8.28
CA GLY A 106 13.38 -16.36 -6.88
C GLY A 106 12.49 -15.58 -5.93
N GLU A 107 12.55 -14.24 -6.02
CA GLU A 107 11.81 -13.35 -5.13
C GLU A 107 11.26 -12.15 -5.90
N VAL A 108 10.08 -11.67 -5.49
CA VAL A 108 9.51 -10.40 -5.94
C VAL A 108 9.13 -9.55 -4.72
N LYS A 109 9.88 -8.48 -4.46
CA LYS A 109 9.72 -7.68 -3.24
C LYS A 109 9.96 -6.19 -3.41
N SER A 110 9.36 -5.40 -2.52
CA SER A 110 9.68 -4.01 -2.30
C SER A 110 10.87 -3.91 -1.34
N LYS A 111 11.92 -3.18 -1.72
CA LYS A 111 13.07 -2.90 -0.86
C LYS A 111 13.53 -1.47 -1.07
N PHE A 112 13.51 -0.68 0.00
CA PHE A 112 13.87 0.74 -0.02
C PHE A 112 13.11 1.57 -1.07
N GLY A 113 11.81 1.29 -1.25
CA GLY A 113 10.99 1.95 -2.26
C GLY A 113 11.34 1.58 -3.71
N GLU A 114 11.97 0.43 -3.93
CA GLU A 114 12.25 -0.14 -5.25
C GLU A 114 11.66 -1.54 -5.40
N LEU A 115 11.18 -1.84 -6.62
CA LEU A 115 10.85 -3.21 -7.02
C LEU A 115 12.14 -4.01 -7.24
N ARG A 116 12.25 -5.14 -6.55
CA ARG A 116 13.32 -6.12 -6.70
C ARG A 116 12.72 -7.44 -7.17
N ILE A 117 13.24 -7.91 -8.30
CA ILE A 117 12.93 -9.21 -8.89
C ILE A 117 14.26 -9.94 -9.03
N SER A 118 14.35 -11.18 -8.55
CA SER A 118 15.44 -12.11 -8.86
C SER A 118 14.91 -13.22 -9.76
N ALA A 119 15.73 -13.62 -10.73
CA ALA A 119 15.45 -14.75 -11.60
C ALA A 119 16.75 -15.48 -11.94
N CYS A 120 16.62 -16.78 -12.13
CA CYS A 120 17.68 -17.72 -12.49
C CYS A 120 17.16 -18.70 -13.55
N ASP A 121 18.05 -19.47 -14.14
CA ASP A 121 17.64 -20.66 -14.90
C ASP A 121 17.15 -21.77 -13.96
N GLN A 122 16.72 -22.89 -14.56
CA GLN A 122 16.25 -24.08 -13.87
C GLN A 122 17.28 -24.71 -12.90
N ASP A 123 18.57 -24.46 -13.12
CA ASP A 123 19.66 -24.94 -12.26
C ASP A 123 19.99 -23.95 -11.14
N GLY A 124 19.20 -22.88 -11.01
CA GLY A 124 19.36 -21.83 -10.01
C GLY A 124 20.49 -20.86 -10.31
N GLN A 125 21.08 -20.89 -11.51
CA GLN A 125 22.20 -20.02 -11.86
C GLN A 125 21.72 -18.63 -12.29
N PRO A 126 22.39 -17.55 -11.86
CA PRO A 126 22.09 -16.21 -12.34
C PRO A 126 22.36 -16.08 -13.84
N VAL A 127 21.36 -15.62 -14.58
CA VAL A 127 21.44 -15.48 -16.04
C VAL A 127 21.54 -14.00 -16.41
N ALA A 128 22.68 -13.59 -17.00
CA ALA A 128 22.98 -12.18 -17.29
C ALA A 128 21.93 -11.49 -18.18
N ARG A 129 21.36 -12.21 -19.16
CA ARG A 129 20.32 -11.71 -20.08
C ARG A 129 19.02 -11.29 -19.36
N PHE A 130 18.74 -11.79 -18.16
CA PHE A 130 17.60 -11.35 -17.35
C PHE A 130 17.78 -9.94 -16.75
N GLY A 131 19.03 -9.44 -16.71
CA GLY A 131 19.34 -8.13 -16.14
C GLY A 131 18.62 -6.97 -16.82
N GLY A 132 18.38 -7.05 -18.13
CA GLY A 132 17.64 -6.03 -18.88
C GLY A 132 16.21 -5.83 -18.39
N PRO A 133 15.35 -6.87 -18.47
CA PRO A 133 13.98 -6.82 -17.95
C PRO A 133 13.87 -6.43 -16.46
N ILE A 134 14.73 -7.02 -15.61
CA ILE A 134 14.74 -6.75 -14.16
C ILE A 134 15.15 -5.29 -13.90
N GLY A 135 16.21 -4.82 -14.55
CA GLY A 135 16.70 -3.45 -14.44
C GLY A 135 15.68 -2.42 -14.92
N TRP A 136 14.96 -2.72 -16.01
CA TRP A 136 13.86 -1.89 -16.49
C TRP A 136 12.74 -1.79 -15.45
N ALA A 137 12.26 -2.91 -14.91
CA ALA A 137 11.18 -2.93 -13.92
C ALA A 137 11.56 -2.15 -12.65
N ARG A 138 12.79 -2.34 -12.15
CA ARG A 138 13.35 -1.56 -11.05
C ARG A 138 13.34 -0.06 -11.36
N LYS A 139 13.84 0.35 -12.54
CA LYS A 139 13.88 1.77 -12.94
C LYS A 139 12.47 2.39 -13.06
N GLN A 140 11.48 1.63 -13.54
CA GLN A 140 10.10 2.11 -13.58
C GLN A 140 9.47 2.23 -12.20
N SER A 141 9.78 1.31 -11.27
CA SER A 141 9.25 1.35 -9.91
C SER A 141 9.63 2.66 -9.17
N LEU A 142 10.82 3.20 -9.45
CA LEU A 142 11.27 4.50 -8.93
C LEU A 142 10.40 5.68 -9.40
N ARG A 143 9.54 5.50 -10.39
CA ARG A 143 8.66 6.56 -10.92
C ARG A 143 7.18 6.21 -10.77
N THR A 144 6.86 5.13 -10.06
CA THR A 144 5.53 4.54 -10.02
C THR A 144 5.11 4.34 -8.58
N CYS A 145 3.93 4.81 -8.21
CA CYS A 145 3.39 4.58 -6.88
C CYS A 145 3.12 3.10 -6.65
N GLU A 146 3.68 2.56 -5.57
CA GLU A 146 3.52 1.18 -5.16
C GLU A 146 2.06 0.81 -4.84
N TRP A 147 1.22 1.80 -4.51
CA TRP A 147 -0.19 1.57 -4.22
C TRP A 147 -1.07 1.82 -5.45
N CYS A 148 -1.00 3.00 -6.08
CA CYS A 148 -1.96 3.38 -7.12
C CYS A 148 -1.44 3.38 -8.55
N ALA A 149 -0.20 2.92 -8.79
CA ALA A 149 0.49 3.04 -10.09
C ALA A 149 0.67 4.48 -10.62
N GLY A 150 0.18 5.50 -9.92
CA GLY A 150 0.34 6.89 -10.30
C GLY A 150 1.80 7.30 -10.38
N ARG A 151 2.14 8.18 -11.33
CA ARG A 151 3.51 8.62 -11.57
C ARG A 151 4.04 9.48 -10.41
N ILE A 152 5.29 9.24 -10.01
CA ILE A 152 5.99 9.97 -8.95
C ILE A 152 7.29 10.56 -9.52
N PRO A 153 7.69 11.79 -9.13
CA PRO A 153 9.01 12.31 -9.45
C PRO A 153 10.14 11.39 -8.97
N ALA A 154 11.19 11.21 -9.77
CA ALA A 154 12.32 10.34 -9.42
C ALA A 154 13.05 10.76 -8.14
N VAL A 155 13.08 12.08 -7.86
CA VAL A 155 13.75 12.69 -6.70
C VAL A 155 12.95 12.53 -5.40
N HIS A 156 11.74 11.99 -5.45
CA HIS A 156 10.93 11.80 -4.25
C HIS A 156 11.51 10.68 -3.37
N ARG A 157 12.34 11.06 -2.40
CA ARG A 157 12.73 10.20 -1.28
C ARG A 157 11.52 10.12 -0.35
N GLY A 158 10.83 8.99 -0.35
CA GLY A 158 9.80 8.71 0.65
C GLY A 158 10.40 8.54 2.04
N ASP A 159 9.64 7.92 2.94
CA ASP A 159 10.02 7.50 4.30
C ASP A 159 11.11 6.41 4.34
N GLY A 160 11.80 6.20 3.22
CA GLY A 160 12.80 5.15 3.02
C GLY A 160 12.22 3.74 2.83
N GLN A 161 10.95 3.49 3.14
CA GLN A 161 10.38 2.14 3.12
C GLN A 161 9.47 1.90 1.90
N ARG A 162 8.64 2.88 1.52
CA ARG A 162 7.68 2.71 0.40
C ARG A 162 7.72 3.83 -0.62
N ARG A 163 7.38 3.48 -1.86
CA ARG A 163 7.30 4.44 -2.98
C ARG A 163 5.86 4.91 -3.18
N LEU A 164 5.40 5.84 -2.34
CA LEU A 164 4.04 6.35 -2.41
C LEU A 164 3.98 7.76 -3.02
N CYS A 165 2.95 8.01 -3.85
CA CYS A 165 2.58 9.36 -4.22
C CYS A 165 1.98 10.06 -3.01
N ARG A 166 1.90 11.40 -3.02
CA ARG A 166 1.41 12.16 -1.87
C ARG A 166 0.03 11.71 -1.36
N PRO A 167 -1.00 11.54 -2.21
CA PRO A 167 -2.30 11.03 -1.74
C PRO A 167 -2.20 9.67 -1.04
N CYS A 168 -1.46 8.72 -1.60
CA CYS A 168 -1.28 7.40 -1.00
C CYS A 168 -0.46 7.43 0.29
N ARG A 169 0.49 8.38 0.41
CA ARG A 169 1.27 8.59 1.63
C ARG A 169 0.40 9.17 2.74
N ASP A 170 -0.31 10.26 2.46
CA ASP A 170 -1.23 10.90 3.41
C ASP A 170 -2.26 9.87 3.92
N PHE A 171 -2.74 9.01 3.01
CA PHE A 171 -3.61 7.88 3.33
C PHE A 171 -2.93 6.82 4.21
N ALA A 172 -1.69 6.41 3.90
CA ALA A 172 -0.93 5.46 4.71
C ALA A 172 -0.69 5.97 6.14
N GLU A 173 -0.39 7.26 6.28
CA GLU A 173 -0.23 7.94 7.57
C GLU A 173 -1.56 7.96 8.36
N ALA A 174 -2.66 8.34 7.69
CA ALA A 174 -3.98 8.34 8.31
C ALA A 174 -4.39 6.94 8.79
N TRP A 175 -4.07 5.90 8.00
CA TRP A 175 -4.29 4.51 8.37
C TRP A 175 -3.44 4.07 9.57
N ALA A 176 -2.15 4.42 9.59
CA ALA A 176 -1.26 4.10 10.70
C ALA A 176 -1.78 4.71 12.02
N LEU A 177 -2.20 5.98 11.97
CA LEU A 177 -2.83 6.63 13.11
C LEU A 177 -4.12 5.90 13.54
N ALA A 178 -5.01 5.58 12.58
CA ALA A 178 -6.29 4.94 12.90
C ALA A 178 -6.12 3.61 13.64
N ARG A 179 -5.09 2.82 13.29
CA ARG A 179 -4.72 1.57 13.97
C ARG A 179 -4.27 1.79 15.41
N GLU A 180 -3.63 2.93 15.71
CA GLU A 180 -3.19 3.29 17.05
C GLU A 180 -4.32 3.92 17.90
N GLY A 181 -5.55 3.95 17.40
CA GLY A 181 -6.64 4.69 18.05
C GLY A 181 -6.46 6.20 17.95
N ARG A 182 -5.68 6.66 16.96
CA ARG A 182 -5.43 8.07 16.67
C ARG A 182 -6.05 8.45 15.34
N ILE A 183 -6.51 9.68 15.16
CA ILE A 183 -6.97 10.16 13.85
C ILE A 183 -6.40 11.55 13.62
N ARG A 184 -5.91 11.80 12.39
CA ARG A 184 -5.60 13.14 11.91
C ARG A 184 -6.66 13.58 10.91
N ILE A 185 -7.24 14.75 11.12
CA ILE A 185 -8.09 15.43 10.14
C ILE A 185 -7.41 16.72 9.69
N SER A 186 -7.57 17.08 8.41
CA SER A 186 -7.05 18.34 7.87
C SER A 186 -8.02 18.96 6.87
N ALA A 187 -7.96 20.29 6.76
CA ALA A 187 -8.72 21.08 5.80
C ALA A 187 -7.98 22.41 5.48
N PRO A 188 -8.24 23.05 4.32
CA PRO A 188 -7.67 24.36 3.97
C PRO A 188 -7.93 25.46 5.00
N THR A 189 -9.09 25.41 5.66
CA THR A 189 -9.54 26.42 6.62
C THR A 189 -10.09 25.79 7.89
N MET A 190 -10.09 26.55 8.99
CA MET A 190 -10.76 26.14 10.23
C MET A 190 -12.27 25.99 10.03
N ARG A 191 -12.87 26.81 9.17
CA ARG A 191 -14.29 26.74 8.84
C ARG A 191 -14.69 25.37 8.28
N GLU A 192 -13.84 24.80 7.43
CA GLU A 192 -14.05 23.46 6.86
C GLU A 192 -13.67 22.34 7.84
N LEU A 193 -12.68 22.57 8.72
CA LEU A 193 -12.23 21.56 9.68
C LEU A 193 -13.20 21.39 10.86
N ASN A 194 -13.79 22.49 11.34
CA ASN A 194 -14.53 22.52 12.62
C ASN A 194 -15.72 21.53 12.67
N PRO A 195 -16.58 21.40 11.64
CA PRO A 195 -17.68 20.42 11.68
C PRO A 195 -17.18 18.98 11.86
N ARG A 196 -16.04 18.64 11.24
CA ARG A 196 -15.41 17.31 11.35
C ARG A 196 -14.81 17.10 12.74
N MET A 197 -14.24 18.14 13.33
CA MET A 197 -13.75 18.10 14.71
C MET A 197 -14.88 17.88 15.72
N GLN A 198 -15.97 18.64 15.61
CA GLN A 198 -17.11 18.53 16.53
C GLN A 198 -17.73 17.13 16.47
N LYS A 199 -17.83 16.54 15.27
CA LYS A 199 -18.25 15.15 15.11
C LYS A 199 -17.36 14.19 15.92
N LEU A 200 -16.03 14.28 15.77
CA LEU A 200 -15.10 13.42 16.51
C LEU A 200 -15.22 13.62 18.03
N LEU A 201 -15.30 14.87 18.51
CA LEU A 201 -15.50 15.14 19.94
C LEU A 201 -16.80 14.51 20.47
N SER A 202 -17.90 14.59 19.70
CA SER A 202 -19.19 13.98 20.07
C SER A 202 -19.16 12.44 20.11
N GLU A 203 -18.26 11.82 19.33
CA GLU A 203 -18.06 10.37 19.28
C GLU A 203 -17.10 9.86 20.39
N GLY A 204 -16.69 10.75 21.30
CA GLY A 204 -15.84 10.44 22.44
C GLY A 204 -14.34 10.41 22.12
N TRP A 205 -13.92 11.09 21.05
CA TRP A 205 -12.51 11.32 20.78
C TRP A 205 -11.98 12.53 21.56
N SER A 206 -10.73 12.46 22.00
CA SER A 206 -10.03 13.57 22.66
C SER A 206 -9.04 14.21 21.69
N MET A 207 -9.14 15.52 21.47
CA MET A 207 -8.13 16.23 20.67
C MET A 207 -6.83 16.35 21.47
N VAL A 208 -5.72 15.88 20.90
CA VAL A 208 -4.41 15.90 21.57
C VAL A 208 -3.44 16.91 20.98
N ARG A 209 -3.68 17.35 19.74
CA ARG A 209 -2.84 18.33 19.06
C ARG A 209 -3.63 19.06 17.97
N MET A 210 -3.26 20.31 17.71
CA MET A 210 -3.70 21.06 16.54
C MET A 210 -2.52 21.86 15.98
N ASP A 211 -2.35 21.83 14.66
CA ASP A 211 -1.38 22.62 13.92
C ASP A 211 -2.18 23.58 13.05
N LYS A 212 -2.19 24.85 13.46
CA LYS A 212 -2.84 25.94 12.75
C LYS A 212 -1.76 26.86 12.14
N PRO A 213 -1.71 27.05 10.81
CA PRO A 213 -0.78 27.99 10.19
C PRO A 213 -1.14 29.44 10.57
N ILE A 214 -0.15 30.34 10.49
CA ILE A 214 -0.32 31.78 10.78
C ILE A 214 -1.38 32.41 9.86
N ALA A 215 -1.46 31.95 8.61
CA ALA A 215 -2.51 32.31 7.66
C ALA A 215 -3.17 31.04 7.10
N GLU A 216 -4.50 31.01 7.13
CA GLU A 216 -5.31 29.94 6.51
C GLU A 216 -5.39 30.16 4.98
N GLY A 217 -5.52 29.08 4.19
CA GLY A 217 -5.62 29.17 2.74
C GLY A 217 -4.75 28.16 1.98
N PRO A 218 -4.51 28.36 0.67
CA PRO A 218 -3.98 27.33 -0.23
C PRO A 218 -2.53 26.90 0.03
N GLY A 219 -1.82 27.52 1.00
CA GLY A 219 -0.42 27.23 1.28
C GLY A 219 -0.16 26.15 2.34
N ARG A 220 -1.00 26.06 3.38
CA ARG A 220 -0.87 25.07 4.48
C ARG A 220 -2.25 24.78 5.07
N ALA A 221 -2.61 23.50 5.16
CA ALA A 221 -3.86 23.07 5.76
C ALA A 221 -3.80 23.20 7.30
N VAL A 222 -4.92 23.50 7.92
CA VAL A 222 -5.12 23.31 9.36
C VAL A 222 -5.24 21.80 9.61
N SER A 223 -4.55 21.27 10.60
CA SER A 223 -4.60 19.86 10.98
C SER A 223 -4.91 19.70 12.47
N ALA A 224 -5.72 18.71 12.82
CA ALA A 224 -6.00 18.34 14.20
C ALA A 224 -5.82 16.83 14.39
N TRP A 225 -5.27 16.43 15.54
CA TRP A 225 -5.04 15.04 15.94
C TRP A 225 -5.92 14.71 17.13
N PHE A 226 -6.52 13.54 17.06
CA PHE A 226 -7.42 13.01 18.06
C PHE A 226 -6.93 11.64 18.50
N GLU A 227 -7.18 11.30 19.75
CA GLU A 227 -6.98 9.96 20.32
C GLU A 227 -8.28 9.48 20.96
N ARG A 228 -8.53 8.19 20.90
CA ARG A 228 -9.62 7.55 21.66
C ARG A 228 -8.99 6.68 22.73
N GLN A 229 -9.25 6.98 24.01
CA GLN A 229 -8.83 6.08 25.08
C GLN A 229 -9.48 4.71 24.85
N SER A 230 -8.66 3.67 24.71
CA SER A 230 -9.16 2.29 24.64
C SER A 230 -9.94 2.01 25.91
N ARG A 231 -11.19 1.56 25.78
CA ARG A 231 -12.02 1.08 26.90
C ARG A 231 -11.51 -0.24 27.51
N GLU A 232 -10.20 -0.44 27.56
CA GLU A 232 -9.56 -1.55 28.25
C GLU A 232 -9.15 -1.02 29.62
N GLY A 233 -10.03 -1.17 30.62
CA GLY A 233 -9.77 -0.70 31.98
C GLY A 233 -10.98 -0.55 32.91
N ARG A 234 -12.05 -1.33 32.72
CA ARG A 234 -13.01 -1.65 33.79
C ARG A 234 -13.38 -3.12 33.72
#